data_AF-A0A964BPB8-F1
#
_entry.id   AF-A0A964BPB8-F1
#
_cell.length_a   1.000
_cell.length_b   1.000
_cell.length_c   1.000
_cell.angle_alpha   90.00
_cell.angle_beta   90.00
_cell.angle_gamma   90.00
#
_symmetry.space_group_name_H-M   'P 1'
#
loop_
_entity.id
_entity.type
_entity.pdbx_description
1 polymer ?
#
loop_
_entity_poly.entity_id
_entity_poly.type
_entity_poly.pdbx_seq_one_letter_code
_entity_poly.pdbx_strand_id
1 'polypeptide(L)'
;MLSIDKILCQSLSILGMLFVGTSSALAELSTEEINSIARQTTVLVAPGLTPDLIEELEENRNNPLATDSDADGVWNPGSGVIVGKKQNNYFVLTVTHNFKQRHLKLNIPYGIRTSDGKVHPISEVDDGRNCPLEEKIDSDKLVRFGCYSIAVPGRVAGTDLAVVSFQSDVEYPIASLGDVSQLNLGDTIYVSGWPDPEKEKDAITGECRGKVARRLRRLAWSPVTRTIQPQEGENGYSIFYIDSTRPGMSGGPVFDHNGFVIGVHGRGSADKGELARQYCSVKEEKSRQFESEDIEKVVSEAVSYEPPILYRQFSSGQNANNFKSLWDELGIKVLFNLQPPGKSFIEAAKTPLFETNSGSGIVDVSLENDLVGALDLSGKEDVVDDVYKSFSLKSMIRDEPSPGCHFLLLGEACE
;
A
#
# COMPACT_ATOMS: atom_id res chain seq x y z
N MET A 1 72.75 44.00 -37.60
CA MET A 1 72.42 42.57 -37.75
C MET A 1 72.61 41.89 -36.41
N LEU A 2 71.54 41.24 -35.92
CA LEU A 2 71.47 40.21 -34.89
C LEU A 2 72.08 40.49 -33.49
N SER A 3 71.19 40.59 -32.49
CA SER A 3 71.33 39.78 -31.28
C SER A 3 69.95 39.48 -30.70
N ILE A 4 69.74 38.21 -30.36
CA ILE A 4 68.57 37.63 -29.71
C ILE A 4 68.76 37.84 -28.21
N ASP A 5 67.84 38.56 -27.55
CA ASP A 5 67.76 38.60 -26.09
C ASP A 5 66.35 38.25 -25.57
N LYS A 6 66.36 37.10 -24.90
CA LYS A 6 65.62 36.66 -23.71
C LYS A 6 64.46 37.50 -23.14
N ILE A 7 63.36 36.77 -22.94
CA ILE A 7 62.60 36.60 -21.67
C ILE A 7 62.00 37.88 -21.07
N LEU A 8 60.69 38.03 -21.24
CA LEU A 8 59.84 38.48 -20.13
C LEU A 8 58.54 37.68 -20.09
N CYS A 9 58.36 37.06 -18.93
CA CYS A 9 57.21 36.29 -18.48
C CYS A 9 55.92 37.11 -18.61
N GLN A 10 54.92 36.60 -19.36
CA GLN A 10 53.54 37.03 -19.21
C GLN A 10 52.70 35.82 -18.80
N SER A 11 52.28 35.86 -17.54
CA SER A 11 51.29 35.00 -16.92
C SER A 11 49.94 35.16 -17.61
N LEU A 12 49.63 34.27 -18.55
CA LEU A 12 48.25 34.05 -18.95
C LEU A 12 47.53 33.34 -17.80
N SER A 13 46.68 34.10 -17.12
CA SER A 13 45.71 33.57 -16.16
C SER A 13 44.75 32.64 -16.90
N ILE A 14 44.95 31.33 -16.75
CA ILE A 14 43.97 30.32 -17.14
C ILE A 14 42.83 30.44 -16.13
N LEU A 15 41.82 31.23 -16.47
CA LEU A 15 40.54 31.25 -15.78
C LEU A 15 39.85 29.92 -16.10
N GLY A 16 40.13 28.91 -15.28
CA GLY A 16 39.42 27.64 -15.30
C GLY A 16 37.95 27.92 -15.03
N MET A 17 37.11 27.79 -16.07
CA MET A 17 35.67 27.70 -15.93
C MET A 17 35.39 26.39 -15.17
N LEU A 18 35.29 26.49 -13.85
CA LEU A 18 34.63 25.50 -13.01
C LEU A 18 33.18 25.46 -13.49
N PHE A 19 32.88 24.51 -14.38
CA PHE A 19 31.53 24.00 -14.53
C PHE A 19 31.16 23.37 -13.18
N VAL A 20 30.64 24.18 -12.27
CA VAL A 20 29.78 23.69 -11.21
C VAL A 20 28.59 23.13 -11.95
N GLY A 21 28.60 21.81 -12.17
CA GLY A 21 27.40 21.09 -12.54
C GLY A 21 26.42 21.30 -11.40
N THR A 22 25.55 22.30 -11.54
CA THR A 22 24.30 22.34 -10.81
C THR A 22 23.60 21.05 -11.22
N SER A 23 23.64 20.03 -10.35
CA SER A 23 22.64 18.97 -10.45
C SER A 23 21.33 19.71 -10.38
N SER A 24 20.63 19.78 -11.51
CA SER A 24 19.27 20.28 -11.55
C SER A 24 18.53 19.41 -10.56
N ALA A 25 18.26 19.92 -9.36
CA ALA A 25 17.24 19.33 -8.51
C ALA A 25 16.02 19.24 -9.42
N LEU A 26 15.57 18.02 -9.73
CA LEU A 26 14.32 17.85 -10.45
C LEU A 26 13.28 18.62 -9.64
N ALA A 27 12.49 19.46 -10.32
CA ALA A 27 11.40 20.15 -9.65
C ALA A 27 10.47 19.08 -9.04
N GLU A 28 10.09 19.27 -7.78
CA GLU A 28 9.19 18.36 -7.08
C GLU A 28 7.88 18.20 -7.88
N LEU A 29 7.37 16.98 -7.92
CA LEU A 29 6.11 16.69 -8.61
C LEU A 29 4.93 17.26 -7.83
N SER A 30 3.90 17.74 -8.53
CA SER A 30 2.66 18.16 -7.89
C SER A 30 1.89 16.97 -7.32
N THR A 31 0.96 17.21 -6.39
CA THR A 31 0.11 16.15 -5.85
C THR A 31 -0.71 15.44 -6.93
N GLU A 32 -1.16 16.15 -7.98
CA GLU A 32 -1.83 15.58 -9.14
C GLU A 32 -0.91 14.60 -9.91
N GLU A 33 0.37 14.94 -10.02
CA GLU A 33 1.37 14.14 -10.72
C GLU A 33 1.72 12.88 -9.92
N ILE A 34 1.89 13.01 -8.60
CA ILE A 34 2.04 11.86 -7.70
C ILE A 34 0.78 10.99 -7.73
N ASN A 35 -0.41 11.59 -7.69
CA ASN A 35 -1.67 10.85 -7.78
C ASN A 35 -1.80 10.08 -9.10
N SER A 36 -1.32 10.65 -10.21
CA SER A 36 -1.30 9.96 -11.51
C SER A 36 -0.42 8.71 -11.49
N ILE A 37 0.78 8.79 -10.90
CA ILE A 37 1.67 7.64 -10.71
C ILE A 37 1.01 6.60 -9.82
N ALA A 38 0.49 7.05 -8.67
CA ALA A 38 -0.15 6.19 -7.68
C ALA A 38 -1.36 5.45 -8.26
N ARG A 39 -2.22 6.14 -9.00
CA ARG A 39 -3.40 5.59 -9.67
C ARG A 39 -3.07 4.44 -10.61
N GLN A 40 -1.97 4.58 -11.36
CA GLN A 40 -1.59 3.59 -12.36
C GLN A 40 -0.93 2.34 -11.77
N THR A 41 -0.29 2.47 -10.60
CA THR A 41 0.61 1.45 -10.04
C THR A 41 0.12 0.80 -8.75
N THR A 42 -0.83 1.42 -8.05
CA THR A 42 -1.43 0.87 -6.81
C THR A 42 -2.47 -0.18 -7.18
N VAL A 43 -2.38 -1.36 -6.57
CA VAL A 43 -3.31 -2.48 -6.80
C VAL A 43 -4.07 -2.85 -5.52
N LEU A 44 -5.24 -3.46 -5.68
CA LEU A 44 -5.95 -4.14 -4.60
C LEU A 44 -5.51 -5.61 -4.60
N VAL A 45 -5.14 -6.14 -3.43
CA VAL A 45 -4.72 -7.54 -3.26
C VAL A 45 -5.67 -8.21 -2.28
N ALA A 46 -6.32 -9.30 -2.68
CA ALA A 46 -7.38 -9.84 -1.86
C ALA A 46 -7.58 -11.35 -1.99
N PRO A 47 -7.91 -12.05 -0.88
CA PRO A 47 -8.30 -13.45 -0.93
C PRO A 47 -9.67 -13.59 -1.60
N GLY A 48 -9.81 -14.62 -2.44
CA GLY A 48 -11.04 -14.97 -3.13
C GLY A 48 -11.48 -13.99 -4.21
N LEU A 49 -10.68 -12.97 -4.55
CA LEU A 49 -11.04 -12.00 -5.58
C LEU A 49 -10.96 -12.61 -6.98
N THR A 50 -12.11 -12.65 -7.65
CA THR A 50 -12.26 -13.13 -9.03
C THR A 50 -12.75 -11.98 -9.93
N PRO A 51 -12.66 -12.12 -11.26
CA PRO A 51 -13.26 -11.18 -12.21
C PRO A 51 -14.77 -10.97 -11.94
N ASP A 52 -15.52 -12.05 -11.72
CA ASP A 52 -16.96 -11.97 -11.44
C ASP A 52 -17.24 -11.26 -10.10
N LEU A 53 -16.46 -11.57 -9.05
CA LEU A 53 -16.67 -10.96 -7.74
C LEU A 53 -16.38 -9.46 -7.74
N ILE A 54 -15.39 -8.98 -8.50
CA ILE A 54 -15.13 -7.53 -8.54
C ILE A 54 -16.26 -6.78 -9.25
N GLU A 55 -16.85 -7.36 -10.29
CA GLU A 55 -18.00 -6.80 -10.98
C GLU A 55 -19.17 -6.68 -10.01
N GLU A 56 -19.48 -7.77 -9.27
CA GLU A 56 -20.50 -7.76 -8.22
C GLU A 56 -20.23 -6.70 -7.12
N LEU A 57 -18.98 -6.53 -6.68
CA LEU A 57 -18.61 -5.57 -5.62
C LEU A 57 -18.66 -4.10 -6.11
N GLU A 58 -18.42 -3.87 -7.40
CA GLU A 58 -18.46 -2.54 -8.00
C GLU A 58 -19.89 -2.10 -8.34
N GLU A 59 -20.73 -3.06 -8.74
CA GLU A 59 -22.16 -2.86 -9.02
C GLU A 59 -22.99 -2.79 -7.73
N ASN A 60 -22.70 -3.62 -6.73
CA ASN A 60 -23.45 -3.66 -5.48
C ASN A 60 -22.84 -2.75 -4.41
N ARG A 61 -23.63 -1.78 -3.95
CA ARG A 61 -23.33 -1.04 -2.72
C ARG A 61 -23.54 -1.86 -1.45
N ASN A 62 -24.00 -3.11 -1.56
CA ASN A 62 -24.23 -4.03 -0.45
C ASN A 62 -23.22 -5.19 -0.50
N ASN A 63 -22.52 -5.46 0.60
CA ASN A 63 -21.50 -6.49 0.71
C ASN A 63 -22.08 -7.90 0.49
N PRO A 64 -21.70 -8.60 -0.61
CA PRO A 64 -22.22 -9.93 -0.93
C PRO A 64 -21.74 -11.02 0.04
N LEU A 65 -20.72 -10.74 0.86
CA LEU A 65 -20.23 -11.63 1.90
C LEU A 65 -20.97 -11.48 3.22
N ALA A 66 -21.79 -10.43 3.39
CA ALA A 66 -22.51 -10.18 4.62
C ALA A 66 -23.67 -11.17 4.82
N THR A 67 -23.83 -11.67 6.05
CA THR A 67 -24.89 -12.62 6.44
C THR A 67 -25.61 -12.16 7.70
N ASP A 68 -26.73 -12.79 8.06
CA ASP A 68 -27.44 -12.48 9.31
C ASP A 68 -26.60 -12.76 10.57
N SER A 69 -25.66 -13.70 10.49
CA SER A 69 -24.74 -14.07 11.58
C SER A 69 -23.39 -13.34 11.55
N ASP A 70 -23.08 -12.70 10.43
CA ASP A 70 -21.87 -11.90 10.20
C ASP A 70 -22.29 -10.74 9.30
N ALA A 71 -22.94 -9.75 9.91
CA ALA A 71 -23.54 -8.63 9.20
C ALA A 71 -22.50 -7.78 8.45
N ASP A 72 -21.22 -7.95 8.80
CA ASP A 72 -20.08 -7.26 8.21
C ASP A 72 -19.38 -8.08 7.12
N GLY A 73 -19.64 -9.40 7.00
CA GLY A 73 -19.15 -10.23 5.89
C GLY A 73 -17.68 -9.99 5.56
N VAL A 74 -16.79 -10.16 6.54
CA VAL A 74 -15.52 -9.42 6.53
C VAL A 74 -14.55 -9.92 5.46
N TRP A 75 -14.56 -9.24 4.31
CA TRP A 75 -13.50 -9.31 3.32
C TRP A 75 -12.32 -8.47 3.80
N ASN A 76 -11.13 -9.09 3.92
CA ASN A 76 -9.92 -8.40 4.37
C ASN A 76 -8.92 -8.23 3.22
N PRO A 77 -9.22 -7.42 2.19
CA PRO A 77 -8.25 -7.09 1.17
C PRO A 77 -7.23 -6.09 1.71
N GLY A 78 -6.08 -6.07 1.07
CA GLY A 78 -5.04 -5.08 1.26
C GLY A 78 -4.69 -4.40 -0.05
N SER A 79 -3.60 -3.65 -0.02
CA SER A 79 -3.07 -2.93 -1.18
C SER A 79 -1.72 -3.49 -1.61
N GLY A 80 -1.25 -3.06 -2.77
CA GLY A 80 0.06 -3.41 -3.31
C GLY A 80 0.53 -2.34 -4.29
N VAL A 81 1.78 -2.47 -4.73
CA VAL A 81 2.33 -1.65 -5.83
C VAL A 81 3.10 -2.51 -6.83
N ILE A 82 2.86 -2.32 -8.13
CA ILE A 82 3.62 -2.98 -9.19
C ILE A 82 5.02 -2.36 -9.26
N VAL A 83 6.05 -3.14 -8.93
CA VAL A 83 7.45 -2.65 -8.82
C VAL A 83 8.41 -3.27 -9.83
N GLY A 84 8.01 -4.38 -10.45
CA GLY A 84 8.87 -5.06 -11.42
C GLY A 84 8.10 -5.97 -12.36
N LYS A 85 8.79 -6.40 -13.42
CA LYS A 85 8.27 -7.32 -14.43
C LYS A 85 9.38 -8.25 -14.92
N LYS A 86 9.01 -9.49 -15.25
CA LYS A 86 9.85 -10.47 -15.94
C LYS A 86 9.00 -11.19 -16.98
N GLN A 87 9.26 -10.96 -18.26
CA GLN A 87 8.36 -11.40 -19.35
C GLN A 87 6.93 -10.93 -19.03
N ASN A 88 5.90 -11.77 -19.12
CA ASN A 88 4.52 -11.37 -18.81
C ASN A 88 4.16 -11.50 -17.32
N ASN A 89 5.13 -11.77 -16.44
CA ASN A 89 4.91 -11.87 -14.99
C ASN A 89 5.24 -10.53 -14.31
N TYR A 90 4.26 -9.94 -13.64
CA TYR A 90 4.36 -8.71 -12.88
C TYR A 90 4.56 -9.00 -11.40
N PHE A 91 5.38 -8.19 -10.72
CA PHE A 91 5.70 -8.34 -9.31
C PHE A 91 5.11 -7.17 -8.52
N VAL A 92 4.26 -7.51 -7.57
CA VAL A 92 3.58 -6.57 -6.68
C VAL A 92 4.22 -6.66 -5.30
N LEU A 93 4.81 -5.55 -4.87
CA LEU A 93 5.29 -5.39 -3.51
C LEU A 93 4.11 -5.05 -2.59
N THR A 94 4.04 -5.74 -1.45
CA THR A 94 2.96 -5.62 -0.47
C THR A 94 3.46 -6.07 0.91
N VAL A 95 2.55 -6.27 1.86
CA VAL A 95 2.82 -6.73 3.23
C VAL A 95 2.51 -8.22 3.38
N THR A 96 3.22 -8.90 4.28
CA THR A 96 2.98 -10.33 4.57
C THR A 96 1.58 -10.53 5.15
N HIS A 97 1.10 -9.61 5.99
CA HIS A 97 -0.16 -9.82 6.70
C HIS A 97 -1.42 -9.79 5.81
N ASN A 98 -1.30 -9.48 4.52
CA ASN A 98 -2.34 -9.71 3.52
C ASN A 98 -2.54 -11.21 3.23
N PHE A 99 -1.53 -12.04 3.50
CA PHE A 99 -1.50 -13.48 3.27
C PHE A 99 -1.59 -14.25 4.58
N LYS A 100 -2.82 -14.41 5.12
CA LYS A 100 -3.04 -15.15 6.37
C LYS A 100 -2.61 -16.61 6.19
N GLN A 101 -1.88 -17.16 7.16
CA GLN A 101 -1.36 -18.54 7.07
C GLN A 101 -2.46 -19.58 6.87
N ARG A 102 -3.67 -19.35 7.40
CA ARG A 102 -4.83 -20.22 7.14
C ARG A 102 -5.31 -20.17 5.69
N HIS A 103 -5.26 -19.01 5.04
CA HIS A 103 -5.67 -18.86 3.63
C HIS A 103 -4.71 -19.61 2.73
N LEU A 104 -3.41 -19.50 3.03
CA LEU A 104 -2.36 -20.26 2.35
C LEU A 104 -2.59 -21.77 2.51
N LYS A 105 -2.77 -22.27 3.74
CA LYS A 105 -3.01 -23.70 4.01
C LYS A 105 -4.29 -24.27 3.41
N LEU A 106 -5.33 -23.44 3.25
CA LEU A 106 -6.59 -23.80 2.59
C LEU A 106 -6.52 -23.60 1.07
N ASN A 107 -5.38 -23.14 0.55
CA ASN A 107 -5.15 -22.76 -0.83
C ASN A 107 -6.27 -21.87 -1.39
N ILE A 108 -6.66 -20.85 -0.60
CA ILE A 108 -7.62 -19.85 -1.06
C ILE A 108 -6.92 -19.05 -2.17
N PRO A 109 -7.50 -18.97 -3.38
CA PRO A 109 -6.91 -18.17 -4.44
C PRO A 109 -6.91 -16.70 -4.03
N TYR A 110 -5.96 -15.92 -4.52
CA TYR A 110 -5.98 -14.46 -4.38
C TYR A 110 -6.24 -13.83 -5.73
N GLY A 111 -6.74 -12.60 -5.74
CA GLY A 111 -6.81 -11.79 -6.95
C GLY A 111 -6.11 -10.45 -6.74
N ILE A 112 -5.55 -9.95 -7.84
CA ILE A 112 -4.96 -8.62 -7.91
C ILE A 112 -5.80 -7.79 -8.87
N ARG A 113 -6.43 -6.73 -8.36
CA ARG A 113 -7.15 -5.75 -9.20
C ARG A 113 -6.20 -4.65 -9.63
N THR A 114 -6.05 -4.47 -10.94
CA THR A 114 -5.19 -3.43 -11.54
C THR A 114 -5.95 -2.14 -11.82
N SER A 115 -5.23 -1.11 -12.29
CA SER A 115 -5.76 0.24 -12.54
C SER A 115 -6.78 0.34 -13.67
N ASP A 116 -6.86 -0.69 -14.52
CA ASP A 116 -7.87 -0.88 -15.56
C ASP A 116 -9.14 -1.61 -15.05
N GLY A 117 -9.22 -1.91 -13.76
CA GLY A 117 -10.33 -2.62 -13.13
C GLY A 117 -10.28 -4.15 -13.27
N LYS A 118 -9.35 -4.69 -14.07
CA LYS A 118 -9.24 -6.13 -14.27
C LYS A 118 -8.69 -6.82 -13.03
N VAL A 119 -9.20 -8.01 -12.76
CA VAL A 119 -8.68 -8.91 -11.73
C VAL A 119 -7.84 -10.00 -12.36
N HIS A 120 -6.64 -10.18 -11.81
CA HIS A 120 -5.71 -11.25 -12.17
C HIS A 120 -5.68 -12.30 -11.05
N PRO A 121 -6.32 -13.47 -11.23
CA PRO A 121 -6.35 -14.52 -10.22
C PRO A 121 -4.99 -15.21 -10.05
N ILE A 122 -4.72 -15.65 -8.83
CA ILE A 122 -3.54 -16.39 -8.43
C ILE A 122 -4.02 -17.65 -7.69
N SER A 123 -4.04 -18.77 -8.42
CA SER A 123 -4.68 -20.02 -7.98
C SER A 123 -3.90 -20.80 -6.92
N GLU A 124 -2.60 -20.52 -6.77
CA GLU A 124 -1.68 -21.21 -5.85
C GLU A 124 -0.77 -20.17 -5.21
N VAL A 125 -1.24 -19.56 -4.13
CA VAL A 125 -0.46 -18.59 -3.36
C VAL A 125 0.28 -19.21 -2.18
N ASP A 126 0.01 -20.47 -1.82
CA ASP A 126 0.79 -21.14 -0.77
C ASP A 126 2.24 -21.31 -1.23
N ASP A 127 3.15 -20.61 -0.56
CA ASP A 127 4.58 -20.69 -0.81
C ASP A 127 5.22 -21.92 -0.16
N GLY A 128 4.45 -22.70 0.62
CA GLY A 128 4.89 -23.92 1.29
C GLY A 128 5.79 -23.67 2.50
N ARG A 129 6.09 -22.41 2.84
CA ARG A 129 7.15 -22.07 3.81
C ARG A 129 6.72 -22.09 5.27
N ASN A 130 5.47 -22.44 5.60
CA ASN A 130 4.93 -22.49 6.97
C ASN A 130 5.28 -21.23 7.81
N CYS A 131 5.24 -21.34 9.15
CA CYS A 131 5.72 -20.30 10.06
C CYS A 131 6.33 -20.96 11.32
N PRO A 132 7.62 -20.72 11.67
CA PRO A 132 8.59 -19.83 11.01
C PRO A 132 8.86 -20.23 9.55
N LEU A 133 9.27 -19.25 8.74
CA LEU A 133 9.50 -19.46 7.30
C LEU A 133 10.66 -20.44 7.07
N GLU A 134 10.42 -21.48 6.28
CA GLU A 134 11.47 -22.34 5.75
C GLU A 134 12.36 -21.56 4.75
N GLU A 135 13.65 -21.89 4.65
CA GLU A 135 14.60 -21.16 3.79
C GLU A 135 14.34 -21.37 2.30
N LYS A 136 13.79 -22.52 1.92
CA LYS A 136 13.57 -22.89 0.54
C LYS A 136 12.43 -22.07 -0.08
N ILE A 137 12.69 -21.46 -1.23
CA ILE A 137 11.69 -20.76 -2.04
C ILE A 137 11.45 -21.57 -3.30
N ASP A 138 10.30 -22.22 -3.37
CA ASP A 138 9.91 -23.09 -4.49
C ASP A 138 8.95 -22.42 -5.49
N SER A 139 8.46 -21.22 -5.17
CA SER A 139 7.49 -20.48 -5.96
C SER A 139 7.88 -19.01 -6.06
N ASP A 140 7.78 -18.44 -7.25
CA ASP A 140 7.89 -17.00 -7.48
C ASP A 140 6.52 -16.28 -7.41
N LYS A 141 5.41 -17.03 -7.27
CA LYS A 141 4.04 -16.49 -7.15
C LYS A 141 3.82 -15.72 -5.86
N LEU A 142 4.38 -16.19 -4.75
CA LEU A 142 4.38 -15.51 -3.47
C LEU A 142 5.72 -15.73 -2.78
N VAL A 143 6.38 -14.63 -2.43
CA VAL A 143 7.61 -14.61 -1.65
C VAL A 143 7.36 -13.78 -0.41
N ARG A 144 7.27 -14.42 0.75
CA ARG A 144 7.13 -13.73 2.05
C ARG A 144 8.47 -13.57 2.75
N PHE A 145 8.65 -12.44 3.43
CA PHE A 145 9.80 -12.18 4.32
C PHE A 145 9.44 -12.31 5.81
N GLY A 146 8.18 -12.60 6.10
CA GLY A 146 7.64 -12.92 7.40
C GLY A 146 6.45 -13.87 7.28
N CYS A 147 5.83 -14.20 8.40
CA CYS A 147 4.65 -15.06 8.42
C CYS A 147 3.74 -14.74 9.59
N TYR A 148 2.43 -15.03 9.49
CA TYR A 148 1.57 -14.99 10.67
C TYR A 148 2.02 -16.04 11.68
N SER A 149 2.39 -15.59 12.87
CA SER A 149 2.82 -16.42 13.97
C SER A 149 1.73 -17.41 14.36
N ILE A 150 2.07 -18.69 14.34
CA ILE A 150 1.20 -19.76 14.84
C ILE A 150 1.16 -19.72 16.38
N ALA A 151 2.22 -19.20 17.02
CA ALA A 151 2.35 -19.09 18.47
C ALA A 151 1.59 -17.89 19.06
N VAL A 152 1.42 -16.80 18.28
CA VAL A 152 0.69 -15.60 18.70
C VAL A 152 -0.28 -15.19 17.59
N PRO A 153 -1.55 -15.65 17.65
CA PRO A 153 -2.57 -15.30 16.66
C PRO A 153 -2.65 -13.79 16.44
N GLY A 154 -2.68 -13.38 15.17
CA GLY A 154 -2.79 -11.97 14.79
C GLY A 154 -1.47 -11.17 14.76
N ARG A 155 -0.31 -11.79 15.02
CA ARG A 155 0.99 -11.14 14.88
C ARG A 155 1.81 -11.73 13.73
N VAL A 156 2.57 -10.88 13.05
CA VAL A 156 3.59 -11.29 12.08
C VAL A 156 4.89 -11.60 12.82
N ALA A 157 5.53 -12.71 12.46
CA ALA A 157 6.91 -13.03 12.81
C ALA A 157 7.81 -12.71 11.60
N GLY A 158 8.97 -12.10 11.86
CA GLY A 158 9.87 -11.64 10.79
C GLY A 158 9.44 -10.32 10.15
N THR A 159 9.95 -10.05 8.95
CA THR A 159 9.70 -8.80 8.23
C THR A 159 8.34 -8.84 7.56
N ASP A 160 7.48 -7.86 7.83
CA ASP A 160 6.12 -7.79 7.28
C ASP A 160 6.09 -7.25 5.84
N LEU A 161 6.82 -7.93 4.96
CA LEU A 161 6.91 -7.66 3.52
C LEU A 161 6.61 -8.94 2.75
N ALA A 162 5.98 -8.79 1.59
CA ALA A 162 5.81 -9.87 0.64
C ALA A 162 5.84 -9.34 -0.78
N VAL A 163 6.22 -10.20 -1.71
CA VAL A 163 6.05 -9.97 -3.14
C VAL A 163 5.13 -11.06 -3.68
N VAL A 164 4.08 -10.63 -4.37
CA VAL A 164 3.16 -11.52 -5.06
C VAL A 164 3.23 -11.25 -6.55
N SER A 165 3.16 -12.28 -7.39
CA SER A 165 3.24 -12.13 -8.84
C SER A 165 1.98 -12.58 -9.55
N PHE A 166 1.66 -11.91 -10.67
CA PHE A 166 0.56 -12.27 -11.55
C PHE A 166 0.98 -12.18 -13.02
N GLN A 167 0.37 -13.00 -13.87
CA GLN A 167 0.61 -12.97 -15.30
C GLN A 167 -0.40 -12.06 -16.01
N SER A 168 0.07 -11.29 -16.97
CA SER A 168 -0.78 -10.46 -17.82
C SER A 168 -0.13 -10.19 -19.17
N ASP A 169 -0.94 -10.27 -20.23
CA ASP A 169 -0.56 -9.83 -21.57
C ASP A 169 -0.82 -8.32 -21.78
N VAL A 170 -1.50 -7.67 -20.84
CA VAL A 170 -1.66 -6.21 -20.77
C VAL A 170 -0.41 -5.58 -20.17
N GLU A 171 0.07 -4.51 -20.79
CA GLU A 171 1.20 -3.73 -20.29
C GLU A 171 0.77 -2.78 -19.16
N TYR A 172 1.16 -3.11 -17.92
CA TYR A 172 0.97 -2.21 -16.76
C TYR A 172 2.20 -1.34 -16.47
N PRO A 173 2.00 -0.07 -16.08
CA PRO A 173 3.08 0.78 -15.57
C PRO A 173 3.73 0.19 -14.32
N ILE A 174 5.04 0.39 -14.19
CA ILE A 174 5.86 -0.11 -13.09
C ILE A 174 6.38 1.09 -12.29
N ALA A 175 6.06 1.13 -11.00
CA ALA A 175 6.52 2.17 -10.11
C ALA A 175 8.04 2.15 -9.94
N SER A 176 8.62 3.34 -9.83
CA SER A 176 10.06 3.51 -9.62
C SER A 176 10.40 3.31 -8.14
N LEU A 177 11.31 2.42 -7.79
CA LEU A 177 11.81 2.29 -6.41
C LEU A 177 12.82 3.40 -6.11
N GLY A 178 12.68 4.01 -4.93
CA GLY A 178 13.54 5.08 -4.44
C GLY A 178 14.55 4.63 -3.40
N ASP A 179 15.37 5.57 -2.94
CA ASP A 179 16.34 5.38 -1.86
C ASP A 179 15.92 6.16 -0.61
N VAL A 180 15.61 5.45 0.47
CA VAL A 180 15.16 6.04 1.75
C VAL A 180 16.24 6.88 2.42
N SER A 181 17.52 6.71 2.06
CA SER A 181 18.60 7.55 2.59
C SER A 181 18.52 9.01 2.13
N GLN A 182 17.75 9.29 1.08
CA GLN A 182 17.51 10.63 0.56
C GLN A 182 16.35 11.34 1.27
N LEU A 183 15.62 10.63 2.13
CA LEU A 183 14.47 11.15 2.85
C LEU A 183 14.91 11.91 4.12
N ASN A 184 14.47 13.16 4.25
CA ASN A 184 14.69 13.97 5.44
C ASN A 184 13.44 13.97 6.33
N LEU A 185 13.64 14.24 7.62
CA LEU A 185 12.52 14.46 8.52
C LEU A 185 11.80 15.75 8.13
N GLY A 186 10.47 15.72 8.12
CA GLY A 186 9.62 16.80 7.63
C GLY A 186 9.28 16.71 6.13
N ASP A 187 10.00 15.92 5.34
CA ASP A 187 9.68 15.72 3.93
C ASP A 187 8.26 15.14 3.78
N THR A 188 7.51 15.65 2.81
CA THR A 188 6.16 15.14 2.53
C THR A 188 6.26 13.80 1.80
N ILE A 189 5.56 12.80 2.33
CA ILE A 189 5.36 11.52 1.66
C ILE A 189 3.90 11.34 1.29
N TYR A 190 3.64 10.49 0.30
CA TYR A 190 2.31 10.19 -0.20
C TYR A 190 2.03 8.69 -0.08
N VAL A 191 0.96 8.32 0.60
CA VAL A 191 0.52 6.93 0.79
C VAL A 191 -0.72 6.68 -0.07
N SER A 192 -0.64 5.70 -0.95
CA SER A 192 -1.78 5.26 -1.78
C SER A 192 -2.26 3.88 -1.36
N GLY A 193 -3.57 3.65 -1.35
CA GLY A 193 -4.12 2.33 -1.01
C GLY A 193 -5.64 2.27 -1.11
N TRP A 194 -6.19 1.12 -0.75
CA TRP A 194 -7.61 0.77 -0.87
C TRP A 194 -8.25 0.60 0.52
N PRO A 195 -8.68 1.70 1.18
CA PRO A 195 -9.36 1.65 2.46
C PRO A 195 -10.58 0.72 2.48
N ASP A 196 -10.90 0.26 3.68
CA ASP A 196 -12.10 -0.51 4.01
C ASP A 196 -13.28 0.43 4.32
N PRO A 197 -14.25 0.58 3.40
CA PRO A 197 -15.34 1.53 3.55
C PRO A 197 -16.33 1.14 4.67
N GLU A 198 -16.43 -0.15 5.02
CA GLU A 198 -17.35 -0.64 6.06
C GLU A 198 -16.90 -0.22 7.46
N LYS A 199 -15.62 0.11 7.59
CA LYS A 199 -15.03 0.62 8.83
C LYS A 199 -15.15 2.13 8.96
N GLU A 200 -15.74 2.83 7.99
CA GLU A 200 -15.93 4.28 8.04
C GLU A 200 -17.36 4.69 8.47
N LYS A 201 -17.45 5.68 9.34
CA LYS A 201 -18.69 6.41 9.58
C LYS A 201 -19.03 7.33 8.43
N ASP A 202 -20.32 7.40 8.13
CA ASP A 202 -20.88 8.39 7.24
C ASP A 202 -20.73 9.79 7.84
N ALA A 203 -20.24 10.72 7.02
CA ALA A 203 -19.88 12.07 7.49
C ALA A 203 -21.10 12.95 7.82
N ILE A 204 -22.29 12.60 7.32
CA ILE A 204 -23.52 13.37 7.49
C ILE A 204 -24.30 12.84 8.70
N THR A 205 -24.41 11.52 8.81
CA THR A 205 -25.24 10.84 9.81
C THR A 205 -24.46 10.43 11.05
N GLY A 206 -23.14 10.26 10.95
CA GLY A 206 -22.31 9.75 12.04
C GLY A 206 -22.52 8.26 12.35
N GLU A 207 -23.31 7.56 11.54
CA GLU A 207 -23.51 6.12 11.63
C GLU A 207 -22.44 5.38 10.82
N CYS A 208 -22.11 4.13 11.18
CA CYS A 208 -21.24 3.32 10.33
C CYS A 208 -21.95 3.09 8.99
N ARG A 209 -21.22 3.26 7.88
CA ARG A 209 -21.78 3.12 6.52
C ARG A 209 -22.38 1.74 6.25
N GLY A 210 -22.09 0.76 7.11
CA GLY A 210 -22.60 -0.60 7.00
C GLY A 210 -21.97 -1.31 5.81
N LYS A 211 -22.75 -2.22 5.19
CA LYS A 211 -22.36 -3.19 4.16
C LYS A 211 -21.87 -2.59 2.83
N VAL A 212 -20.94 -1.64 2.82
CA VAL A 212 -20.42 -1.06 1.56
C VAL A 212 -19.32 -1.95 1.00
N ALA A 213 -19.61 -2.67 -0.09
CA ALA A 213 -18.61 -3.51 -0.75
C ALA A 213 -17.62 -2.68 -1.61
N ARG A 214 -18.12 -1.62 -2.26
CA ARG A 214 -17.36 -0.82 -3.21
C ARG A 214 -16.25 -0.01 -2.52
N ARG A 215 -15.00 -0.34 -2.83
CA ARG A 215 -13.82 0.35 -2.31
C ARG A 215 -13.39 1.49 -3.21
N LEU A 216 -12.96 2.59 -2.58
CA LEU A 216 -12.37 3.74 -3.25
C LEU A 216 -10.87 3.78 -2.96
N ARG A 217 -10.07 4.13 -3.96
CA ARG A 217 -8.65 4.36 -3.74
C ARG A 217 -8.46 5.69 -3.01
N ARG A 218 -7.59 5.69 -2.01
CA ARG A 218 -7.21 6.88 -1.24
C ARG A 218 -5.75 7.22 -1.48
N LEU A 219 -5.49 8.51 -1.68
CA LEU A 219 -4.17 9.10 -1.56
C LEU A 219 -4.16 10.00 -0.32
N ALA A 220 -3.22 9.76 0.59
CA ALA A 220 -3.01 10.56 1.77
C ALA A 220 -1.57 11.07 1.79
N TRP A 221 -1.32 12.26 2.35
CA TRP A 221 0.04 12.77 2.46
C TRP A 221 0.28 13.49 3.78
N SER A 222 1.50 13.34 4.26
CA SER A 222 1.93 13.84 5.55
C SER A 222 3.45 13.89 5.63
N PRO A 223 4.00 14.74 6.51
CA PRO A 223 5.43 14.79 6.75
C PRO A 223 5.93 13.50 7.42
N VAL A 224 7.16 13.12 7.08
CA VAL A 224 7.91 12.07 7.77
C VAL A 224 8.32 12.57 9.15
N THR A 225 7.99 11.80 10.18
CA THR A 225 8.26 12.17 11.58
C THR A 225 9.54 11.53 12.09
N ARG A 226 9.84 10.29 11.67
CA ARG A 226 11.04 9.57 12.10
C ARG A 226 11.44 8.48 11.11
N THR A 227 12.74 8.18 11.04
CA THR A 227 13.29 7.00 10.36
C THR A 227 14.25 6.25 11.26
N ILE A 228 14.09 4.94 11.43
CA ILE A 228 15.00 4.09 12.23
C ILE A 228 15.61 3.00 11.35
N GLN A 229 16.59 2.25 11.88
CA GLN A 229 17.10 1.09 11.16
C GLN A 229 16.04 -0.01 11.13
N PRO A 230 15.84 -0.73 10.01
CA PRO A 230 14.85 -1.81 9.93
C PRO A 230 15.00 -2.88 11.02
N GLN A 231 16.22 -3.16 11.46
CA GLN A 231 16.52 -4.14 12.52
C GLN A 231 16.10 -3.67 13.92
N GLU A 232 16.02 -2.35 14.13
CA GLU A 232 15.53 -1.73 15.37
C GLU A 232 13.99 -1.63 15.39
N GLY A 233 13.36 -1.78 14.22
CA GLY A 233 11.92 -1.68 14.06
C GLY A 233 11.18 -2.99 14.32
N GLU A 234 9.99 -2.90 14.91
CA GLU A 234 9.04 -4.00 15.00
C GLU A 234 8.69 -4.47 13.59
N ASN A 235 8.93 -5.75 13.30
CA ASN A 235 8.64 -6.39 12.00
C ASN A 235 9.26 -5.70 10.77
N GLY A 236 10.31 -4.88 10.93
CA GLY A 236 10.96 -4.14 9.84
C GLY A 236 10.36 -2.76 9.53
N TYR A 237 9.29 -2.35 10.21
CA TYR A 237 8.70 -1.03 10.04
C TYR A 237 9.66 0.06 10.53
N SER A 238 10.08 0.95 9.65
CA SER A 238 11.22 1.82 9.94
C SER A 238 11.08 3.26 9.42
N ILE A 239 9.99 3.59 8.73
CA ILE A 239 9.63 4.95 8.31
C ILE A 239 8.34 5.30 9.02
N PHE A 240 8.30 6.43 9.74
CA PHE A 240 7.15 6.90 10.50
C PHE A 240 6.66 8.23 9.96
N TYR A 241 5.34 8.40 9.94
CA TYR A 241 4.67 9.59 9.45
C TYR A 241 3.34 9.79 10.18
N ILE A 242 2.81 11.01 10.12
CA ILE A 242 1.53 11.35 10.75
C ILE A 242 0.43 10.42 10.21
N ASP A 243 -0.42 9.90 11.10
CA ASP A 243 -1.42 8.91 10.71
C ASP A 243 -2.56 9.54 9.91
N SER A 244 -2.50 9.37 8.59
CA SER A 244 -3.54 9.76 7.63
C SER A 244 -4.12 8.55 6.88
N THR A 245 -3.70 7.34 7.27
CA THR A 245 -4.00 6.09 6.57
C THR A 245 -5.24 5.39 7.13
N ARG A 246 -5.68 4.32 6.48
CA ARG A 246 -6.90 3.59 6.83
C ARG A 246 -6.71 2.07 6.73
N PRO A 247 -7.46 1.28 7.52
CA PRO A 247 -7.49 -0.18 7.34
C PRO A 247 -7.77 -0.54 5.88
N GLY A 248 -7.04 -1.51 5.32
CA GLY A 248 -7.09 -1.88 3.90
C GLY A 248 -5.99 -1.24 3.03
N MET A 249 -5.40 -0.12 3.47
CA MET A 249 -4.26 0.50 2.76
C MET A 249 -2.93 -0.25 2.96
N SER A 250 -2.88 -1.23 3.87
CA SER A 250 -1.67 -2.01 4.14
C SER A 250 -1.18 -2.75 2.89
N GLY A 251 0.11 -2.61 2.59
CA GLY A 251 0.75 -3.05 1.36
C GLY A 251 0.81 -1.97 0.27
N GLY A 252 0.14 -0.83 0.46
CA GLY A 252 0.15 0.28 -0.47
C GLY A 252 1.49 1.02 -0.51
N PRO A 253 1.85 1.65 -1.65
CA PRO A 253 3.10 2.37 -1.79
C PRO A 253 3.14 3.64 -0.95
N VAL A 254 4.34 3.95 -0.45
CA VAL A 254 4.72 5.25 0.12
C VAL A 254 5.66 5.91 -0.89
N PHE A 255 5.23 7.01 -1.50
CA PHE A 255 5.99 7.79 -2.47
C PHE A 255 6.68 8.99 -1.81
N ASP A 256 7.85 9.36 -2.32
CA ASP A 256 8.46 10.67 -2.08
C ASP A 256 7.88 11.75 -3.03
N HIS A 257 8.37 12.99 -2.90
CA HIS A 257 7.96 14.12 -3.73
C HIS A 257 8.39 14.02 -5.21
N ASN A 258 9.20 13.03 -5.57
CA ASN A 258 9.63 12.76 -6.95
C ASN A 258 8.90 11.55 -7.56
N GLY A 259 7.94 10.95 -6.83
CA GLY A 259 7.15 9.81 -7.29
C GLY A 259 7.88 8.47 -7.22
N PHE A 260 8.97 8.37 -6.46
CA PHE A 260 9.61 7.10 -6.16
C PHE A 260 8.97 6.42 -4.96
N VAL A 261 8.75 5.11 -5.04
CA VAL A 261 8.34 4.26 -3.92
C VAL A 261 9.53 4.10 -2.98
N ILE A 262 9.49 4.82 -1.86
CA ILE A 262 10.47 4.75 -0.78
C ILE A 262 10.06 3.75 0.32
N GLY A 263 8.82 3.27 0.28
CA GLY A 263 8.37 2.27 1.23
C GLY A 263 7.01 1.67 0.94
N VAL A 264 6.59 0.79 1.85
CA VAL A 264 5.31 0.10 1.80
C VAL A 264 4.59 0.36 3.12
N HIS A 265 3.42 0.98 3.07
CA HIS A 265 2.61 1.19 4.26
C HIS A 265 2.17 -0.16 4.82
N GLY A 266 2.14 -0.32 6.15
CA GLY A 266 1.61 -1.57 6.70
C GLY A 266 1.00 -1.47 8.08
N ARG A 267 1.29 -0.41 8.85
CA ARG A 267 0.72 -0.23 10.17
C ARG A 267 0.28 1.21 10.38
N GLY A 268 -0.99 1.39 10.73
CA GLY A 268 -1.49 2.63 11.32
C GLY A 268 -0.98 2.81 12.75
N SER A 269 -1.09 4.00 13.32
CA SER A 269 -0.67 4.24 14.71
C SER A 269 -1.39 3.28 15.67
N ALA A 270 -0.77 2.90 16.79
CA ALA A 270 -1.39 2.02 17.81
C ALA A 270 -2.11 2.84 18.90
N ASP A 271 -1.62 4.04 19.18
CA ASP A 271 -2.39 5.14 19.74
C ASP A 271 -3.26 5.71 18.62
N LYS A 272 -4.21 4.86 18.23
CA LYS A 272 -5.42 5.24 17.50
C LYS A 272 -6.31 6.09 18.41
N GLY A 273 -5.73 6.93 19.27
CA GLY A 273 -6.35 8.04 19.99
C GLY A 273 -6.81 9.11 19.02
N GLU A 274 -7.66 8.70 18.08
CA GLU A 274 -8.45 9.51 17.14
C GLU A 274 -9.39 8.64 16.28
N LEU A 275 -9.09 7.35 16.07
CA LEU A 275 -10.02 6.42 15.39
C LEU A 275 -11.26 6.08 16.26
N ALA A 276 -11.38 6.69 17.44
CA ALA A 276 -12.59 6.69 18.25
C ALA A 276 -13.75 7.51 17.65
N ARG A 277 -13.50 8.43 16.70
CA ARG A 277 -14.60 9.24 16.13
C ARG A 277 -15.26 8.63 14.90
N GLN A 278 -14.58 7.79 14.13
CA GLN A 278 -15.03 7.31 12.81
C GLN A 278 -15.31 5.80 12.70
N TYR A 279 -15.10 5.02 13.76
CA TYR A 279 -15.11 3.56 13.71
C TYR A 279 -16.02 3.00 14.81
N CYS A 280 -16.75 1.92 14.51
CA CYS A 280 -17.76 1.36 15.41
C CYS A 280 -17.20 0.67 16.70
N SER A 281 -15.89 0.75 17.01
CA SER A 281 -15.27 -0.13 18.03
C SER A 281 -14.43 0.52 19.16
N VAL A 282 -14.35 1.85 19.31
CA VAL A 282 -13.43 2.50 20.31
C VAL A 282 -14.03 3.76 20.97
N LYS A 283 -13.72 4.06 22.25
CA LYS A 283 -14.25 5.19 23.08
C LYS A 283 -13.42 6.50 22.98
N GLU A 284 -14.09 7.62 23.25
CA GLU A 284 -13.89 9.03 22.77
C GLU A 284 -12.78 9.91 23.41
N GLU A 285 -12.10 10.78 22.62
CA GLU A 285 -11.52 12.11 23.01
C GLU A 285 -11.02 12.98 21.78
N LYS A 286 -10.64 14.27 21.96
CA LYS A 286 -10.64 15.43 20.98
C LYS A 286 -9.44 15.58 19.98
N SER A 287 -9.69 16.21 18.80
CA SER A 287 -8.75 16.38 17.65
C SER A 287 -7.86 17.62 17.73
N ARG A 288 -6.71 17.58 17.05
CA ARG A 288 -5.91 18.77 16.70
C ARG A 288 -5.75 18.88 15.17
N GLN A 289 -6.09 20.04 14.65
CA GLN A 289 -5.70 20.48 13.32
C GLN A 289 -4.26 21.00 13.43
N PHE A 290 -3.32 20.44 12.67
CA PHE A 290 -1.90 20.82 12.75
C PHE A 290 -1.65 22.06 11.88
N GLU A 291 -1.22 23.16 12.48
CA GLU A 291 -0.58 24.27 11.77
C GLU A 291 0.89 23.91 11.45
N SER A 292 1.57 24.66 10.58
CA SER A 292 2.97 24.38 10.21
C SER A 292 3.91 24.37 11.42
N GLU A 293 3.67 25.24 12.40
CA GLU A 293 4.41 25.27 13.67
C GLU A 293 4.17 24.01 14.52
N ASP A 294 2.97 23.42 14.43
CA ASP A 294 2.67 22.16 15.12
C ASP A 294 3.36 20.97 14.45
N ILE A 295 3.54 21.00 13.12
CA ILE A 295 4.25 19.95 12.38
C ILE A 295 5.73 19.91 12.78
N GLU A 296 6.42 21.05 12.75
CA GLU A 296 7.84 21.13 13.14
C GLU A 296 8.06 20.65 14.58
N LYS A 297 7.12 21.00 15.47
CA LYS A 297 7.12 20.53 16.84
C LYS A 297 6.94 19.01 16.92
N VAL A 298 5.96 18.43 16.24
CA VAL A 298 5.74 16.97 16.23
C VAL A 298 6.97 16.23 15.69
N VAL A 299 7.54 16.71 14.58
CA VAL A 299 8.74 16.10 13.97
C VAL A 299 9.92 16.18 14.93
N SER A 300 10.16 17.33 15.57
CA SER A 300 11.27 17.50 16.52
C SER A 300 11.10 16.66 17.79
N GLU A 301 9.89 16.54 18.33
CA GLU A 301 9.61 15.67 19.49
C GLU A 301 9.82 14.19 19.15
N ALA A 302 9.41 13.76 17.96
CA ALA A 302 9.51 12.37 17.50
C ALA A 302 10.96 11.83 17.44
N VAL A 303 11.96 12.71 17.26
CA VAL A 303 13.38 12.33 17.28
C VAL A 303 13.78 11.65 18.59
N SER A 304 13.18 12.08 19.70
CA SER A 304 13.48 11.58 21.05
C SER A 304 12.69 10.33 21.46
N TYR A 305 11.74 9.89 20.64
CA TYR A 305 10.86 8.80 21.00
C TYR A 305 11.50 7.44 20.75
N GLU A 306 11.36 6.56 21.74
CA GLU A 306 11.69 5.15 21.62
C GLU A 306 10.69 4.43 20.68
N PRO A 307 11.08 3.33 20.01
CA PRO A 307 10.23 2.64 19.04
C PRO A 307 8.79 2.32 19.51
N PRO A 308 8.54 1.85 20.75
CA PRO A 308 7.17 1.60 21.22
C PRO A 308 6.30 2.86 21.33
N ILE A 309 6.89 4.05 21.46
CA ILE A 309 6.16 5.34 21.42
C ILE A 309 5.88 5.71 19.97
N LEU A 310 6.85 5.54 19.07
CA LEU A 310 6.69 5.79 17.64
C LEU A 310 5.54 4.98 17.04
N TYR A 311 5.49 3.66 17.28
CA TYR A 311 4.39 2.80 16.82
C TYR A 311 3.05 3.14 17.45
N ARG A 312 3.06 3.79 18.60
CA ARG A 312 1.83 4.30 19.20
C ARG A 312 1.38 5.55 18.45
N GLN A 313 2.22 6.54 18.25
CA GLN A 313 1.75 7.84 17.79
C GLN A 313 1.67 8.00 16.26
N PHE A 314 2.40 7.19 15.50
CA PHE A 314 2.56 7.39 14.07
C PHE A 314 2.18 6.16 13.26
N SER A 315 1.72 6.41 12.03
CA SER A 315 1.71 5.39 10.99
C SER A 315 3.14 5.00 10.64
N SER A 316 3.32 3.77 10.17
CA SER A 316 4.64 3.25 9.80
C SER A 316 4.62 2.40 8.54
N GLY A 317 5.70 2.53 7.77
CA GLY A 317 5.97 1.76 6.57
C GLY A 317 7.31 1.01 6.62
N GLN A 318 7.39 -0.04 5.81
CA GLN A 318 8.60 -0.78 5.51
C GLN A 318 9.48 0.02 4.55
N ASN A 319 10.78 0.01 4.76
CA ASN A 319 11.76 0.73 3.94
C ASN A 319 12.06 -0.03 2.63
N ALA A 320 12.04 0.67 1.48
CA ALA A 320 12.33 0.09 0.17
C ALA A 320 13.77 -0.44 0.02
N ASN A 321 14.76 0.17 0.68
CA ASN A 321 16.15 -0.32 0.74
C ASN A 321 16.23 -1.66 1.48
N ASN A 322 15.46 -1.82 2.56
CA ASN A 322 15.37 -3.09 3.29
C ASN A 322 14.77 -4.18 2.40
N PHE A 323 13.67 -3.86 1.70
CA PHE A 323 13.10 -4.75 0.69
C PHE A 323 14.14 -5.16 -0.36
N LYS A 324 14.85 -4.19 -0.94
CA LYS A 324 15.86 -4.46 -1.96
C LYS A 324 16.97 -5.38 -1.44
N SER A 325 17.47 -5.13 -0.23
CA SER A 325 18.48 -5.98 0.40
C SER A 325 17.98 -7.41 0.55
N LEU A 326 16.79 -7.59 1.12
CA LEU A 326 16.17 -8.89 1.32
C LEU A 326 15.91 -9.62 0.00
N TRP A 327 15.50 -8.89 -1.05
CA TRP A 327 15.25 -9.46 -2.38
C TRP A 327 16.54 -9.88 -3.08
N ASP A 328 17.59 -9.05 -3.02
CA ASP A 328 18.88 -9.32 -3.65
C ASP A 328 19.53 -10.60 -3.08
N GLU A 329 19.35 -10.87 -1.78
CA GLU A 329 19.79 -12.11 -1.11
C GLU A 329 19.16 -13.38 -1.68
N LEU A 330 17.95 -13.28 -2.27
CA LEU A 330 17.27 -14.43 -2.87
C LEU A 330 17.87 -14.84 -4.22
N GLY A 331 18.66 -13.96 -4.86
CA GLY A 331 19.19 -14.20 -6.20
C GLY A 331 18.13 -14.23 -7.31
N ILE A 332 16.89 -13.81 -7.03
CA ILE A 332 15.80 -13.75 -8.03
C ILE A 332 15.98 -12.50 -8.91
N LYS A 333 16.34 -12.73 -10.17
CA LYS A 333 16.57 -11.65 -11.14
C LYS A 333 15.24 -11.08 -11.67
N VAL A 334 14.83 -9.95 -11.10
CA VAL A 334 13.72 -9.10 -11.58
C VAL A 334 14.26 -7.73 -11.93
N LEU A 335 13.75 -7.14 -13.01
CA LEU A 335 14.06 -5.76 -13.39
C LEU A 335 13.11 -4.84 -12.62
N PHE A 336 13.61 -4.23 -11.55
CA PHE A 336 12.92 -3.13 -10.89
C PHE A 336 13.21 -1.81 -11.61
N ASN A 337 12.21 -0.94 -11.70
CA ASN A 337 12.40 0.39 -12.24
C ASN A 337 13.09 1.27 -11.18
N LEU A 338 14.26 1.83 -11.51
CA LEU A 338 15.00 2.77 -10.64
C LEU A 338 15.11 4.16 -11.26
N GLN A 339 14.53 4.35 -12.45
CA GLN A 339 14.59 5.64 -13.15
C GLN A 339 13.44 6.54 -12.70
N PRO A 340 13.63 7.87 -12.67
CA PRO A 340 12.54 8.79 -12.37
C PRO A 340 11.30 8.51 -13.25
N PRO A 341 10.08 8.65 -12.71
CA PRO A 341 8.86 8.53 -13.50
C PRO A 341 8.89 9.44 -14.74
N GLY A 342 8.71 8.86 -15.93
CA GLY A 342 8.76 9.61 -17.17
C GLY A 342 7.54 10.53 -17.35
N LYS A 343 7.70 11.64 -18.07
CA LYS A 343 6.61 12.60 -18.32
C LYS A 343 5.37 11.97 -18.94
N SER A 344 5.53 11.06 -19.91
CA SER A 344 4.40 10.37 -20.53
C SER A 344 3.64 9.48 -19.54
N PHE A 345 4.36 8.84 -18.61
CA PHE A 345 3.77 8.05 -17.55
C PHE A 345 2.98 8.94 -16.58
N ILE A 346 3.55 10.07 -16.16
CA ILE A 346 2.87 11.04 -15.29
C ILE A 346 1.62 11.63 -15.94
N GLU A 347 1.68 12.02 -17.21
CA GLU A 347 0.54 12.67 -17.88
C GLU A 347 -0.58 11.69 -18.28
N ALA A 348 -0.31 10.37 -18.34
CA ALA A 348 -1.28 9.37 -18.83
C ALA A 348 -2.56 9.24 -17.99
N ALA A 349 -2.49 9.49 -16.68
CA ALA A 349 -3.63 9.40 -15.76
C ALA A 349 -3.80 10.64 -14.87
N LYS A 350 -3.22 11.78 -15.30
CA LYS A 350 -3.27 13.03 -14.54
C LYS A 350 -4.68 13.57 -14.53
N THR A 351 -5.19 13.82 -13.33
CA THR A 351 -6.53 14.39 -13.11
C THR A 351 -6.40 15.60 -12.19
N PRO A 352 -7.13 16.70 -12.46
CA PRO A 352 -7.16 17.83 -11.55
C PRO A 352 -7.66 17.41 -10.18
N LEU A 353 -6.98 17.84 -9.12
CA LEU A 353 -7.50 17.74 -7.75
C LEU A 353 -8.26 19.04 -7.44
N PHE A 354 -9.47 18.91 -6.89
CA PHE A 354 -10.24 20.07 -6.44
C PHE A 354 -9.67 20.54 -5.10
N GLU A 355 -9.49 21.87 -4.94
CA GLU A 355 -8.71 22.52 -3.88
C GLU A 355 -8.87 21.90 -2.49
N THR A 356 -7.83 21.20 -2.02
CA THR A 356 -7.63 20.92 -0.60
C THR A 356 -6.65 21.96 -0.06
N ASN A 357 -7.18 23.04 0.53
CA ASN A 357 -6.38 24.04 1.22
C ASN A 357 -5.79 23.48 2.53
N SER A 358 -4.71 22.70 2.50
CA SER A 358 -3.88 22.39 3.68
C SER A 358 -2.57 21.66 3.34
N GLY A 359 -1.48 21.98 4.06
CA GLY A 359 -0.15 21.36 3.93
C GLY A 359 -0.03 19.89 4.40
N SER A 360 -1.14 19.31 4.87
CA SER A 360 -1.35 17.87 5.06
C SER A 360 -2.78 17.56 4.59
N GLY A 361 -3.02 16.38 3.99
CA GLY A 361 -4.29 16.14 3.33
C GLY A 361 -4.58 14.70 2.94
N ILE A 362 -5.85 14.48 2.57
CA ILE A 362 -6.40 13.21 2.14
C ILE A 362 -7.30 13.47 0.95
N VAL A 363 -7.18 12.64 -0.10
CA VAL A 363 -8.07 12.62 -1.26
C VAL A 363 -8.62 11.20 -1.43
N ASP A 364 -9.94 11.09 -1.44
CA ASP A 364 -10.68 9.89 -1.83
C ASP A 364 -11.07 9.97 -3.30
N VAL A 365 -10.67 8.98 -4.11
CA VAL A 365 -10.93 8.95 -5.55
C VAL A 365 -11.98 7.89 -5.86
N SER A 366 -13.09 8.32 -6.49
CA SER A 366 -14.16 7.42 -6.94
C SER A 366 -13.72 6.59 -8.16
N LEU A 367 -14.25 5.36 -8.30
CA LEU A 367 -13.92 4.47 -9.43
C LEU A 367 -14.27 5.05 -10.81
N GLU A 368 -15.38 5.79 -10.93
CA GLU A 368 -15.76 6.50 -12.17
C GLU A 368 -14.64 7.46 -12.63
N ASN A 369 -13.91 8.03 -11.66
CA ASN A 369 -12.79 8.90 -11.92
C ASN A 369 -11.45 8.15 -11.96
N ASP A 370 -11.37 6.85 -11.62
CA ASP A 370 -10.13 6.08 -11.39
C ASP A 370 -9.84 5.01 -12.47
N LEU A 371 -10.76 4.70 -13.39
CA LEU A 371 -10.53 3.73 -14.48
C LEU A 371 -9.50 4.24 -15.49
N VAL A 372 -8.28 3.69 -15.46
CA VAL A 372 -7.24 3.96 -16.47
C VAL A 372 -7.45 2.97 -17.62
N GLY A 373 -8.04 3.41 -18.73
CA GLY A 373 -7.99 2.68 -20.00
C GLY A 373 -9.20 1.83 -20.40
N ALA A 374 -10.34 1.93 -19.72
CA ALA A 374 -11.61 1.41 -20.20
C ALA A 374 -12.57 2.58 -20.46
N LEU A 375 -12.74 2.93 -21.74
CA LEU A 375 -13.85 3.75 -22.18
C LEU A 375 -14.90 2.79 -22.71
N ASP A 376 -15.97 2.56 -21.95
CA ASP A 376 -17.26 2.27 -22.57
C ASP A 376 -18.25 3.35 -22.14
N LEU A 377 -18.64 4.15 -23.12
CA LEU A 377 -19.66 5.17 -23.01
C LEU A 377 -20.97 4.50 -23.39
N SER A 378 -21.91 4.51 -22.45
CA SER A 378 -23.34 4.17 -22.61
C SER A 378 -23.73 2.69 -22.66
N GLY A 379 -24.08 2.18 -21.47
CA GLY A 379 -25.14 1.19 -21.30
C GLY A 379 -26.06 1.69 -20.19
N LYS A 380 -27.23 2.21 -20.56
CA LYS A 380 -28.31 2.44 -19.60
C LYS A 380 -29.03 1.11 -19.37
N GLU A 381 -29.39 0.91 -18.10
CA GLU A 381 -30.28 -0.12 -17.57
C GLU A 381 -29.68 -1.52 -17.48
N ASP A 382 -29.24 -1.88 -16.26
CA ASP A 382 -29.42 -3.21 -15.69
C ASP A 382 -29.39 -3.11 -14.17
N VAL A 383 -30.49 -2.61 -13.58
CA VAL A 383 -30.85 -3.04 -12.22
C VAL A 383 -31.54 -4.39 -12.42
N VAL A 384 -30.78 -5.46 -12.28
CA VAL A 384 -31.36 -6.80 -12.12
C VAL A 384 -31.72 -6.95 -10.66
N ASP A 385 -33.02 -6.99 -10.37
CA ASP A 385 -33.52 -7.38 -9.06
C ASP A 385 -32.96 -8.74 -8.67
N ASP A 386 -32.57 -8.87 -7.41
CA ASP A 386 -32.01 -10.06 -6.73
C ASP A 386 -32.61 -11.39 -7.21
N VAL A 387 -31.85 -12.15 -8.02
CA VAL A 387 -32.25 -13.45 -8.56
C VAL A 387 -31.18 -14.54 -8.28
N TYR A 388 -31.34 -15.17 -7.10
CA TYR A 388 -30.79 -16.46 -6.62
C TYR A 388 -29.32 -16.50 -6.15
N LYS A 389 -29.09 -16.87 -4.88
CA LYS A 389 -28.94 -18.26 -4.38
C LYS A 389 -28.04 -19.14 -5.27
N SER A 390 -26.96 -19.60 -4.64
CA SER A 390 -26.06 -20.70 -4.98
C SER A 390 -24.87 -20.41 -5.91
N PHE A 391 -23.83 -19.77 -5.39
CA PHE A 391 -22.43 -20.15 -5.66
C PHE A 391 -21.57 -20.00 -4.39
N SER A 392 -20.64 -20.94 -4.18
CA SER A 392 -19.96 -21.19 -2.91
C SER A 392 -18.57 -20.55 -2.83
N LEU A 393 -18.50 -19.26 -2.48
CA LEU A 393 -17.31 -18.69 -1.81
C LEU A 393 -17.39 -18.89 -0.27
N LYS A 394 -18.60 -19.19 0.21
CA LYS A 394 -19.08 -19.25 1.60
C LYS A 394 -18.27 -20.12 2.57
N SER A 395 -17.53 -21.11 2.07
CA SER A 395 -16.80 -22.09 2.88
C SER A 395 -15.29 -21.86 2.95
N MET A 396 -14.73 -20.98 2.11
CA MET A 396 -13.27 -20.86 2.00
C MET A 396 -12.69 -19.75 2.87
N ILE A 397 -13.39 -18.63 3.09
CA ILE A 397 -12.83 -17.40 3.68
C ILE A 397 -13.18 -17.22 5.17
N ARG A 398 -13.66 -18.26 5.88
CA ARG A 398 -14.16 -18.06 7.25
C ARG A 398 -13.04 -17.83 8.26
N ASP A 399 -13.15 -16.72 8.99
CA ASP A 399 -12.14 -16.26 9.93
C ASP A 399 -12.37 -16.71 11.39
N GLU A 400 -13.43 -17.45 11.68
CA GLU A 400 -13.77 -17.99 13.02
C GLU A 400 -14.09 -19.50 13.01
N PRO A 401 -13.79 -20.24 14.11
CA PRO A 401 -14.25 -21.61 14.28
C PRO A 401 -15.79 -21.63 14.34
N SER A 402 -16.37 -22.71 13.85
CA SER A 402 -17.83 -22.81 13.73
C SER A 402 -18.37 -22.93 15.15
N PRO A 403 -19.34 -22.12 15.59
CA PRO A 403 -20.21 -22.54 16.67
C PRO A 403 -21.23 -23.53 16.07
N GLY A 404 -20.73 -24.61 15.47
CA GLY A 404 -21.54 -25.78 15.19
C GLY A 404 -21.43 -26.68 16.41
N CYS A 405 -22.56 -27.16 16.93
CA CYS A 405 -22.60 -28.14 18.01
C CYS A 405 -21.93 -29.45 17.56
N HIS A 406 -20.60 -29.49 17.54
CA HIS A 406 -19.77 -30.65 17.23
C HIS A 406 -18.33 -30.48 17.74
N PHE A 407 -18.15 -29.87 18.91
CA PHE A 407 -17.00 -30.21 19.75
C PHE A 407 -17.43 -31.29 20.73
N LEU A 408 -17.13 -32.53 20.38
CA LEU A 408 -17.21 -33.71 21.23
C LEU A 408 -16.54 -33.43 22.58
N LEU A 409 -17.33 -33.39 23.65
CA LEU A 409 -17.18 -34.19 24.87
C LEU A 409 -18.39 -33.90 25.78
N LEU A 410 -19.13 -34.98 26.09
CA LEU A 410 -20.33 -35.08 26.93
C LEU A 410 -21.66 -34.87 26.18
N GLY A 411 -22.45 -35.96 26.14
CA GLY A 411 -23.60 -36.10 25.29
C GLY A 411 -24.89 -35.56 25.89
N GLU A 412 -25.59 -34.77 25.10
CA GLU A 412 -27.05 -34.65 25.06
C GLU A 412 -27.48 -34.43 23.60
N ALA A 413 -28.72 -34.79 23.26
CA ALA A 413 -29.25 -34.71 21.90
C ALA A 413 -29.73 -33.29 21.54
N CYS A 414 -29.49 -32.85 20.31
CA CYS A 414 -30.01 -31.59 19.76
C CYS A 414 -31.45 -31.79 19.26
N GLU A 415 -32.37 -30.88 19.61
CA GLU A 415 -33.66 -30.69 18.93
C GLU A 415 -33.53 -29.81 17.68
#